data_AF-A0A9P5JIA0-F1
#
_entry.id   AF-A0A9P5JIA0-F1
#
_cell.length_a   1.000
_cell.length_b   1.000
_cell.length_c   1.000
_cell.angle_alpha   90.00
_cell.angle_beta   90.00
_cell.angle_gamma   90.00
#
_symmetry.space_group_name_H-M   'P 1'
#
loop_
_entity.id
_entity.type
_entity.pdbx_description
1 polymer ?
#
loop_
_entity_poly.entity_id
_entity_poly.type
_entity_poly.pdbx_seq_one_letter_code
_entity_poly.pdbx_strand_id
1 'polypeptide(L)'
;ISERISFRWIPDPPSEPTSTIVLTSPTGWFVDVRIEKATPSNPESLQWAFAGQAFHSTIPHPSIPNQEQSKGSWLHLVDSKHPAGFQDSGVFEDLPDGLALEKGEMMDDGIGRVRAYEEVWKDWDAIPTAFSV
;
A
#
# COMPACT_ATOMS: atom_id res chain seq x y z
N ILE A 1 2.76 4.57 11.05
CA ILE A 1 1.57 3.81 10.59
C ILE A 1 1.09 4.50 9.34
N SER A 2 0.71 3.76 8.30
CA SER A 2 0.29 4.37 7.03
C SER A 2 -1.18 4.03 6.76
N GLU A 3 -1.97 5.01 6.38
CA GLU A 3 -3.36 4.86 5.96
C GLU A 3 -3.46 5.14 4.47
N ARG A 4 -4.18 4.29 3.72
CA ARG A 4 -4.46 4.58 2.31
C ARG A 4 -5.68 5.49 2.22
N ILE A 5 -5.46 6.66 1.65
CA ILE A 5 -6.45 7.73 1.49
C ILE A 5 -7.19 7.62 0.16
N SER A 6 -6.52 7.09 -0.87
CA SER A 6 -7.08 6.92 -2.20
C SER A 6 -6.41 5.77 -2.94
N PHE A 7 -7.20 5.09 -3.76
CA PHE A 7 -6.78 4.10 -4.72
C PHE A 7 -7.41 4.41 -6.09
N ARG A 8 -6.65 4.20 -7.17
CA ARG A 8 -7.23 4.02 -8.49
C ARG A 8 -6.44 3.03 -9.32
N TRP A 9 -7.18 2.34 -10.16
CA TRP A 9 -6.63 1.81 -11.40
C TRP A 9 -6.61 2.89 -12.46
N ILE A 10 -5.58 2.94 -13.30
CA ILE A 10 -5.56 3.88 -14.43
C ILE A 10 -6.42 3.31 -15.59
N PRO A 11 -7.26 4.12 -16.26
CA PRO A 11 -7.52 5.57 -16.08
C PRO A 11 -8.75 5.89 -15.22
N ASP A 12 -9.19 4.97 -14.38
CA ASP A 12 -10.43 5.11 -13.60
C ASP A 12 -10.29 6.27 -12.58
N PRO A 13 -11.41 6.90 -12.18
CA PRO A 13 -11.39 7.92 -11.13
C PRO A 13 -10.90 7.38 -9.78
N PRO A 14 -10.23 8.20 -8.95
CA PRO A 14 -9.85 7.83 -7.58
C PRO A 14 -11.05 7.56 -6.70
N SER A 15 -10.91 6.55 -5.84
CA SER A 15 -11.86 6.16 -4.79
C SER A 15 -11.12 5.51 -3.62
N GLU A 16 -11.75 5.34 -2.47
CA GLU A 16 -11.17 4.54 -1.37
C GLU A 16 -12.26 3.66 -0.77
N PRO A 17 -12.53 2.49 -1.39
CA PRO A 17 -13.61 1.60 -0.97
C PRO A 17 -13.27 0.85 0.33
N THR A 18 -12.01 0.83 0.74
CA THR A 18 -11.56 0.13 1.95
C THR A 18 -11.14 1.08 3.06
N SER A 19 -11.19 0.58 4.29
CA SER A 19 -10.39 1.08 5.40
C SER A 19 -9.07 0.30 5.37
N THR A 20 -8.02 0.93 4.84
CA THR A 20 -6.71 0.30 4.64
C THR A 20 -5.68 0.88 5.59
N ILE A 21 -4.99 0.00 6.31
CA ILE A 21 -3.91 0.37 7.22
C ILE A 21 -2.70 -0.53 7.01
N VAL A 22 -1.51 0.08 7.03
CA VAL A 22 -0.22 -0.61 7.02
C VAL A 22 0.54 -0.28 8.29
N LEU A 23 0.95 -1.33 8.99
CA LEU A 23 1.87 -1.25 10.12
C LEU A 23 3.23 -1.73 9.65
N THR A 24 4.26 -0.90 9.80
CA THR A 24 5.64 -1.28 9.46
C THR A 24 6.53 -1.08 10.68
N SER A 25 7.23 -2.12 11.10
CA SER A 25 8.19 -2.06 12.19
C SER A 25 9.49 -1.35 11.74
N PRO A 26 10.31 -0.84 12.67
CA PRO A 26 11.60 -0.24 12.32
C PRO A 26 12.55 -1.18 11.56
N THR A 27 12.36 -2.49 11.67
CA THR A 27 13.16 -3.51 10.98
C THR A 27 12.51 -4.03 9.69
N GLY A 28 11.45 -3.35 9.22
CA GLY A 28 10.82 -3.64 7.92
C GLY A 28 9.83 -4.81 7.95
N TRP A 29 9.38 -5.26 9.11
CA TRP A 29 8.27 -6.21 9.15
C TRP A 29 6.96 -5.46 9.01
N PHE A 30 6.10 -5.89 8.09
CA PHE A 30 4.86 -5.18 7.82
C PHE A 30 3.62 -6.07 7.87
N VAL A 31 2.48 -5.41 8.11
CA VAL A 31 1.13 -5.95 8.02
C VAL A 31 0.27 -4.93 7.29
N ASP A 32 -0.28 -5.31 6.13
CA ASP A 32 -1.27 -4.56 5.35
C ASP A 32 -2.63 -5.24 5.51
N VAL A 33 -3.63 -4.49 5.97
CA VAL A 33 -5.02 -4.97 6.11
C VAL A 33 -5.96 -4.01 5.41
N ARG A 34 -6.76 -4.56 4.50
CA ARG A 34 -7.75 -3.83 3.71
C ARG A 34 -9.13 -4.43 3.97
N ILE A 35 -9.96 -3.69 4.70
CA ILE A 35 -11.35 -4.08 4.97
C ILE A 35 -12.29 -3.23 4.11
N GLU A 36 -13.20 -3.85 3.37
CA GLU A 36 -14.23 -3.15 2.62
C GLU A 36 -15.10 -2.32 3.56
N LYS A 37 -15.31 -1.04 3.24
CA LYS A 37 -16.18 -0.16 4.02
C LYS A 37 -17.61 -0.69 3.96
N ALA A 38 -18.24 -0.80 5.12
CA ALA A 38 -19.62 -1.27 5.21
C ALA A 38 -20.56 -0.46 4.32
N THR A 39 -21.47 -1.15 3.65
CA THR A 39 -22.62 -0.52 2.99
C THR A 39 -23.90 -1.03 3.65
N PRO A 40 -25.04 -0.33 3.52
CA PRO A 40 -26.31 -0.82 4.06
C PRO A 40 -26.70 -2.22 3.55
N SER A 41 -26.20 -2.60 2.37
CA SER A 41 -26.48 -3.88 1.70
C SER A 41 -25.40 -4.95 1.90
N ASN A 42 -24.23 -4.61 2.46
CA ASN A 42 -23.13 -5.57 2.63
C ASN A 42 -22.33 -5.24 3.89
N PRO A 43 -22.23 -6.17 4.87
CA PRO A 43 -21.37 -6.00 6.03
C PRO A 43 -19.89 -5.89 5.61
N GLU A 44 -19.06 -5.39 6.52
CA GLU A 44 -17.60 -5.34 6.32
C GLU A 44 -17.06 -6.73 5.98
N SER A 45 -16.20 -6.78 4.95
CA SER A 45 -15.52 -8.00 4.51
C SER A 45 -14.05 -7.72 4.24
N LEU A 46 -13.21 -8.72 4.47
CA LEU A 46 -11.79 -8.63 4.11
C LEU A 46 -11.64 -8.55 2.59
N GLN A 47 -11.05 -7.47 2.09
CA GLN A 47 -10.66 -7.37 0.67
C GLN A 47 -9.35 -8.13 0.44
N TRP A 48 -8.33 -7.78 1.22
CA TRP A 48 -6.99 -8.34 1.11
C TRP A 48 -6.27 -8.07 2.44
N ALA A 49 -5.56 -9.07 2.96
CA ALA A 49 -4.59 -8.86 4.02
C ALA A 49 -3.34 -9.68 3.72
N PHE A 50 -2.20 -9.06 3.97
CA PHE A 50 -0.90 -9.67 3.77
C PHE A 50 0.14 -9.07 4.71
N ALA A 51 1.17 -9.84 4.98
CA ALA A 51 2.23 -9.49 5.91
C ALA A 51 3.54 -10.14 5.50
N GLY A 52 4.65 -9.51 5.87
CA GLY A 52 5.97 -10.04 5.59
C GLY A 52 7.07 -9.00 5.78
N GLN A 53 8.00 -8.93 4.82
CA GLN A 53 9.17 -8.07 4.90
C GLN A 53 9.17 -7.02 3.79
N ALA A 54 9.29 -5.75 4.18
CA ALA A 54 9.41 -4.60 3.32
C ALA A 54 10.87 -4.17 3.18
N PHE A 55 11.25 -3.81 1.97
CA PHE A 55 12.56 -3.30 1.60
C PHE A 55 12.41 -1.96 0.93
N HIS A 56 13.26 -1.00 1.31
CA HIS A 56 13.27 0.33 0.72
C HIS A 56 14.61 0.58 0.08
N SER A 57 14.57 1.18 -1.11
CA SER A 57 15.74 1.54 -1.89
C SER A 57 15.47 2.81 -2.66
N THR A 58 16.52 3.37 -3.25
CA THR A 58 16.43 4.55 -4.10
C THR A 58 16.84 4.18 -5.52
N ILE A 59 16.08 4.64 -6.50
CA ILE A 59 16.35 4.39 -7.93
C ILE A 59 16.35 5.71 -8.72
N PRO A 60 17.02 5.77 -9.89
CA PRO A 60 16.96 6.96 -10.74
C PRO A 60 15.52 7.26 -11.20
N HIS A 61 15.14 8.54 -11.18
CA HIS A 61 13.84 8.98 -11.68
C HIS A 61 13.79 8.81 -13.21
N PRO A 62 12.75 8.18 -13.77
CA PRO A 62 12.72 7.76 -15.18
C PRO A 62 12.67 8.93 -16.17
N SER A 63 12.20 10.11 -15.72
CA SER A 63 11.96 11.26 -16.60
C SER A 63 12.69 12.53 -16.20
N ILE A 64 13.40 12.54 -15.06
CA ILE A 64 14.05 13.75 -14.53
C ILE A 64 15.54 13.41 -14.28
N PRO A 65 16.45 13.94 -15.12
CA PRO A 65 17.88 13.66 -14.99
C PRO A 65 18.43 14.06 -13.62
N ASN A 66 19.31 13.23 -13.06
CA ASN A 66 19.96 13.44 -11.76
C ASN A 66 18.98 13.57 -10.57
N GLN A 67 17.74 13.13 -10.72
CA GLN A 67 16.80 12.99 -9.63
C GLN A 67 16.64 11.50 -9.29
N GLU A 68 16.44 11.24 -8.00
CA GLU A 68 16.17 9.93 -7.45
C GLU A 68 14.72 9.83 -7.00
N GLN A 69 14.17 8.63 -6.99
CA GLN A 69 12.86 8.32 -6.44
C GLN A 69 12.94 7.12 -5.50
N SER A 70 12.08 7.12 -4.48
CA SER A 70 11.99 6.01 -3.53
C SER A 70 11.28 4.82 -4.18
N LYS A 71 11.75 3.61 -3.87
CA LYS A 71 11.15 2.34 -4.27
C LYS A 71 10.95 1.47 -3.03
N GLY A 72 9.70 1.04 -2.83
CA GLY A 72 9.32 -0.02 -1.90
C GLY A 72 9.26 -1.37 -2.61
N SER A 73 9.55 -2.45 -1.89
CA SER A 73 9.35 -3.82 -2.35
C SER A 73 8.94 -4.68 -1.17
N TRP A 74 7.95 -5.53 -1.35
CA TRP A 74 7.37 -6.31 -0.26
C TRP A 74 7.39 -7.79 -0.60
N LEU A 75 7.93 -8.59 0.32
CA LEU A 75 7.88 -10.04 0.29
C LEU A 75 6.74 -10.52 1.19
N HIS A 76 5.73 -11.15 0.61
CA HIS A 76 4.54 -11.61 1.31
C HIS A 76 4.81 -13.00 1.90
N LEU A 77 4.82 -13.12 3.21
CA LEU A 77 4.94 -14.40 3.92
C LEU A 77 3.59 -14.94 4.37
N VAL A 78 2.62 -14.05 4.55
CA VAL A 78 1.20 -14.34 4.74
C VAL A 78 0.44 -13.50 3.72
N ASP A 79 -0.48 -14.10 2.97
CA ASP A 79 -1.30 -13.40 1.99
C ASP A 79 -2.63 -14.16 1.82
N SER A 80 -3.76 -13.45 1.87
CA SER A 80 -5.09 -14.06 1.73
C SER A 80 -5.46 -14.45 0.29
N LYS A 81 -4.67 -14.00 -0.70
CA LYS A 81 -4.88 -14.21 -2.14
C LYS A 81 -3.76 -14.99 -2.81
N HIS A 82 -2.52 -14.80 -2.38
CA HIS A 82 -1.34 -15.38 -3.03
C HIS A 82 -0.62 -16.41 -2.14
N PRO A 83 0.17 -17.32 -2.74
CA PRO A 83 1.05 -18.18 -1.96
C PRO A 83 2.16 -17.39 -1.26
N ALA A 84 2.66 -17.91 -0.14
CA ALA A 84 3.82 -17.34 0.54
C ALA A 84 5.04 -17.28 -0.41
N GLY A 85 5.77 -16.17 -0.32
CA GLY A 85 6.88 -15.84 -1.22
C GLY A 85 6.49 -14.94 -2.40
N PHE A 86 5.21 -14.57 -2.54
CA PHE A 86 4.79 -13.55 -3.51
C PHE A 86 5.49 -12.22 -3.24
N GLN A 87 5.76 -11.46 -4.31
CA GLN A 87 6.48 -10.20 -4.23
C GLN A 87 5.82 -9.16 -5.11
N ASP A 88 5.72 -7.95 -4.59
CA ASP A 88 5.34 -6.76 -5.35
C ASP A 88 6.27 -5.57 -5.01
N SER A 89 6.11 -4.49 -5.78
CA SER A 89 6.92 -3.28 -5.63
C SER A 89 6.22 -2.06 -6.21
N GLY A 90 6.50 -0.91 -5.62
CA GLY A 90 5.94 0.38 -6.00
C GLY A 90 7.01 1.48 -5.89
N VAL A 91 6.79 2.57 -6.60
CA VAL A 91 7.65 3.77 -6.55
C VAL A 91 6.86 4.92 -5.95
N PHE A 92 7.55 5.76 -5.19
CA PHE A 92 6.92 6.81 -4.40
C PHE A 92 7.34 8.21 -4.85
N GLU A 93 6.36 9.11 -4.85
CA GLU A 93 6.53 10.55 -5.01
C GLU A 93 5.90 11.27 -3.82
N ASP A 94 6.59 12.28 -3.28
CA ASP A 94 6.01 13.11 -2.23
C ASP A 94 4.94 14.04 -2.82
N LEU A 95 3.80 14.10 -2.16
CA LEU A 95 2.70 15.01 -2.46
C LEU A 95 2.65 16.15 -1.41
N PRO A 96 1.93 17.26 -1.70
CA PRO A 96 1.64 18.27 -0.69
C PRO A 96 0.97 17.68 0.57
N ASP A 97 1.05 18.42 1.67
CA ASP A 97 0.42 18.08 2.96
C ASP A 97 0.93 16.79 3.63
N GLY A 98 2.13 16.34 3.25
CA GLY A 98 2.77 15.16 3.85
C GLY A 98 2.16 13.84 3.39
N LEU A 99 1.51 13.83 2.22
CA LEU A 99 1.01 12.63 1.56
C LEU A 99 2.10 12.02 0.67
N ALA A 100 2.00 10.72 0.40
CA ALA A 100 2.85 10.02 -0.55
C ALA A 100 2.00 9.38 -1.65
N LEU A 101 2.42 9.52 -2.91
CA LEU A 101 1.83 8.84 -4.06
C LEU A 101 2.68 7.62 -4.41
N GLU A 102 2.12 6.44 -4.21
CA GLU A 102 2.69 5.20 -4.71
C GLU A 102 2.14 4.88 -6.11
N LYS A 103 3.02 4.44 -6.99
CA LYS A 103 2.68 3.97 -8.34
C LYS A 103 3.28 2.60 -8.59
N GLY A 104 2.53 1.75 -9.26
CA GLY A 104 3.01 0.43 -9.66
C GLY A 104 2.10 -0.19 -10.72
N GLU A 105 2.36 -1.46 -11.01
CA GLU A 105 1.52 -2.28 -11.87
C GLU A 105 1.26 -3.61 -11.17
N MET A 106 0.00 -4.04 -11.14
CA MET A 106 -0.37 -5.35 -10.60
C MET A 106 -1.59 -5.91 -11.31
N MET A 107 -1.91 -7.19 -11.07
CA MET A 107 -3.11 -7.83 -11.61
C MET A 107 -4.37 -7.19 -11.03
N ASP A 108 -5.28 -6.72 -11.88
CA ASP A 108 -6.63 -6.33 -11.47
C ASP A 108 -7.53 -7.58 -11.53
N ASP A 109 -7.78 -8.19 -10.37
CA ASP A 109 -8.61 -9.39 -10.22
C ASP A 109 -10.02 -9.22 -10.81
N GLY A 110 -10.55 -8.00 -10.88
CA GLY A 110 -11.88 -7.73 -11.41
C GLY A 110 -12.00 -7.95 -12.92
N ILE A 111 -10.88 -7.83 -13.65
CA ILE A 111 -10.84 -7.95 -15.11
C ILE A 111 -9.77 -8.93 -15.62
N GLY A 112 -8.94 -9.49 -14.73
CA GLY A 112 -7.94 -10.51 -15.06
C GLY A 112 -6.80 -10.02 -15.95
N ARG A 113 -6.40 -8.75 -15.85
CA ARG A 113 -5.22 -8.21 -16.55
C ARG A 113 -4.40 -7.29 -15.66
N VAL A 114 -3.11 -7.18 -15.97
CA VAL A 114 -2.22 -6.21 -15.32
C VAL A 114 -2.63 -4.79 -15.69
N ARG A 115 -2.67 -3.91 -14.68
CA ARG A 115 -2.95 -2.48 -14.83
C ARG A 115 -2.00 -1.67 -13.97
N ALA A 116 -1.71 -0.45 -14.41
CA ALA A 116 -1.12 0.56 -13.57
C ALA A 116 -2.11 1.00 -12.48
N TYR A 117 -1.60 1.19 -11.27
CA TYR A 117 -2.35 1.70 -10.13
C TYR A 117 -1.67 2.95 -9.55
N GLU A 118 -2.46 3.70 -8.81
CA GLU A 118 -1.98 4.74 -7.92
C GLU A 118 -2.63 4.61 -6.55
N GLU A 119 -1.81 4.68 -5.50
CA GLU A 119 -2.23 4.71 -4.10
C GLU A 119 -1.74 5.99 -3.44
N VAL A 120 -2.62 6.69 -2.73
CA VAL A 120 -2.24 7.87 -1.93
C VAL A 120 -2.22 7.45 -0.48
N TRP A 121 -1.08 7.66 0.17
CA TRP A 121 -0.81 7.25 1.53
C TRP A 121 -0.64 8.46 2.44
N LYS A 122 -1.12 8.33 3.67
CA LYS A 122 -0.87 9.27 4.75
C LYS A 122 -0.20 8.55 5.91
N ASP A 123 0.91 9.11 6.36
CA ASP A 123 1.60 8.61 7.55
C ASP A 123 1.09 9.25 8.83
N TRP A 124 1.02 8.41 9.86
CA TRP A 124 0.61 8.72 11.21
C TRP A 124 1.72 8.33 12.18
N ASP A 125 2.07 9.27 13.06
CA ASP A 125 2.95 9.02 14.19
C ASP A 125 2.31 8.01 15.13
N ALA A 126 2.96 6.86 15.29
CA ALA A 126 2.56 5.88 16.27
C ALA A 126 3.26 6.20 17.59
N ILE A 127 2.56 6.86 18.51
CA ILE A 127 3.02 6.96 19.90
C ILE A 127 2.57 5.67 20.60
N PRO A 128 3.50 4.82 21.07
CA PRO A 128 3.11 3.63 21.82
C PRO A 128 2.34 4.06 23.06
N THR A 129 1.12 3.55 23.25
CA THR A 129 0.43 3.71 24.53
C THR A 129 1.25 2.97 25.57
N ALA A 130 1.84 3.68 26.52
CA ALA A 130 2.66 3.07 27.56
C ALA A 130 1.82 2.01 28.29
N PHE A 131 2.23 0.74 28.20
CA PHE A 131 1.66 -0.30 29.05
C PHE A 131 2.11 -0.03 30.48
N SER A 132 1.18 0.36 31.35
CA SER A 132 1.40 0.21 32.78
C SER A 132 1.34 -1.29 33.07
N VAL A 133 2.50 -1.88 33.34
CA VAL A 133 2.63 -3.26 33.84
C VAL A 133 2.51 -3.25 35.36
#